data_AF-A0A553APV0-F1
#
_entry.id   AF-A0A553APV0-F1
#
_cell.length_a   1.000
_cell.length_b   1.000
_cell.length_c   1.000
_cell.angle_alpha   90.00
_cell.angle_beta   90.00
_cell.angle_gamma   90.00
#
_symmetry.space_group_name_H-M   'P 1'
#
loop_
_entity.id
_entity.type
_entity.pdbx_description
1 polymer ?
#
loop_
_entity_poly.entity_id
_entity_poly.type
_entity_poly.pdbx_seq_one_letter_code
_entity_poly.pdbx_strand_id
1 'polypeptide(L)' 'MNLPAPYSSAWWRQQPPKPLAQQVSLYSVLRDSSPEMTPRKRRILDRHLRMPLVVAEQIDRDMRRLGVLP' A
#
# COMPACT_ATOMS: atom_id res chain seq x y z
N MET A 1 22.01 -2.02 18.99
CA MET A 1 20.99 -1.21 18.29
C MET A 1 19.65 -1.89 18.47
N ASN A 2 18.67 -1.26 19.11
CA ASN A 2 17.30 -1.79 19.24
C ASN A 2 16.56 -1.56 17.93
N LEU A 3 16.56 -2.56 17.05
CA LEU A 3 15.69 -2.53 15.86
C LEU A 3 14.23 -2.59 16.33
N PRO A 4 13.33 -1.74 15.79
CA PRO A 4 11.93 -1.78 16.15
C PRO A 4 11.33 -3.13 15.78
N ALA A 5 10.36 -3.60 16.57
CA ALA A 5 9.64 -4.83 16.27
C ALA A 5 9.07 -4.79 14.84
N PRO A 6 9.19 -5.88 14.05
CA PRO A 6 8.67 -5.94 12.69
C PRO A 6 7.20 -5.52 12.61
N TYR A 7 6.86 -4.78 11.56
CA TYR A 7 5.50 -4.27 11.30
C TYR A 7 4.93 -3.27 12.33
N SER A 8 5.70 -2.88 13.35
CA SER A 8 5.32 -1.79 14.26
C SER A 8 5.31 -0.42 13.54
N SER A 9 4.64 0.56 14.14
CA SER A 9 4.63 1.94 13.61
C SER A 9 6.05 2.52 13.48
N ALA A 10 6.93 2.23 14.46
CA ALA A 10 8.33 2.64 14.43
C ALA A 10 9.11 1.95 13.29
N TRP A 11 8.83 0.67 13.03
CA TRP A 11 9.43 -0.07 11.92
C TRP A 11 9.04 0.52 10.56
N TRP A 12 7.75 0.88 10.38
CA TRP A 12 7.27 1.50 9.15
C TRP A 12 7.90 2.88 8.88
N ARG A 13 8.10 3.69 9.93
CA ARG A 13 8.73 5.02 9.80
C ARG A 13 10.21 4.97 9.40
N GLN A 14 10.89 3.85 9.66
CA GLN A 14 12.28 3.65 9.25
C GLN A 14 12.41 3.20 7.79
N GLN A 15 11.32 2.74 7.16
CA GLN A 15 11.34 2.35 5.76
C GLN A 15 11.34 3.58 4.86
N PRO A 16 12.02 3.55 3.71
CA PRO A 16 11.90 4.60 2.71
C PRO A 16 10.43 4.71 2.26
N PRO A 17 9.90 5.93 2.07
CA PRO A 17 8.53 6.11 1.62
C PRO A 17 8.38 5.52 0.21
N LYS A 18 7.36 4.68 0.03
CA LYS A 18 7.07 4.00 -1.24
C LYS A 18 5.87 4.66 -1.92
N PRO A 19 5.82 4.68 -3.26
CA PRO A 19 4.66 5.15 -3.99
C PRO A 19 3.40 4.33 -3.61
N LEU A 20 2.33 5.03 -3.28
CA LEU A 20 1.05 4.44 -2.91
C LEU A 20 0.45 3.67 -4.10
N ALA A 21 0.61 4.17 -5.33
CA ALA A 21 0.15 3.52 -6.55
C ALA A 21 0.77 2.11 -6.71
N GLN A 22 2.03 1.94 -6.30
CA GLN A 22 2.68 0.62 -6.34
C GLN A 22 1.97 -0.36 -5.39
N GLN A 23 1.62 0.07 -4.19
CA GLN A 23 0.87 -0.77 -3.26
C GLN A 23 -0.52 -1.10 -3.79
N VAL A 24 -1.25 -0.09 -4.28
CA VAL A 24 -2.60 -0.29 -4.84
C VAL A 24 -2.60 -1.26 -6.02
N SER A 25 -1.58 -1.19 -6.89
CA SER A 25 -1.39 -2.13 -7.99
C SER A 25 -1.17 -3.57 -7.48
N LEU A 26 -0.25 -3.77 -6.52
CA LEU A 26 -0.01 -5.08 -5.91
C LEU A 26 -1.27 -5.64 -5.25
N TYR A 27 -2.04 -4.80 -4.54
CA TYR A 27 -3.29 -5.20 -3.92
C TYR A 27 -4.33 -5.64 -4.96
N SER A 28 -4.43 -4.94 -6.09
CA SER A 28 -5.35 -5.29 -7.17
C SER A 28 -5.00 -6.66 -7.75
N VAL A 29 -3.71 -6.89 -8.03
CA VAL A 29 -3.19 -8.19 -8.51
C VAL A 29 -3.47 -9.30 -7.51
N LEU A 30 -3.22 -9.07 -6.21
CA LEU A 30 -3.51 -10.07 -5.18
C LEU A 30 -4.99 -10.39 -5.11
N ARG A 31 -5.87 -9.38 -5.12
CA ARG A 31 -7.33 -9.55 -5.07
C ARG A 31 -7.86 -10.39 -6.24
N ASP A 32 -7.33 -10.14 -7.43
CA ASP A 32 -7.91 -10.67 -8.67
C ASP A 32 -7.25 -11.98 -9.10
N SER A 33 -5.97 -12.20 -8.75
CA SER A 33 -5.16 -13.30 -9.29
C SER A 33 -4.53 -14.21 -8.22
N SER A 34 -4.70 -13.94 -6.92
CA SER A 34 -4.13 -14.84 -5.90
C SER A 34 -4.88 -16.18 -5.85
N PRO A 35 -4.17 -17.33 -5.93
CA PRO A 35 -4.79 -18.64 -5.82
C PRO A 35 -5.37 -18.92 -4.42
N GLU A 36 -4.91 -18.20 -3.39
CA GLU A 36 -5.40 -18.31 -2.01
C GLU A 36 -6.56 -17.35 -1.69
N MET A 37 -7.07 -16.64 -2.71
CA MET A 37 -8.13 -15.65 -2.54
C MET A 37 -9.48 -16.31 -2.30
N THR A 38 -9.95 -16.26 -1.06
CA THR A 38 -11.31 -16.70 -0.73
C THR A 38 -12.30 -15.54 -0.87
N PRO A 39 -13.60 -15.81 -1.10
CA PRO A 39 -14.62 -14.77 -1.15
C PRO A 39 -14.67 -13.90 0.11
N ARG A 40 -14.37 -14.48 1.28
CA ARG A 40 -14.30 -13.75 2.55
C ARG A 40 -13.11 -12.80 2.57
N LYS A 41 -11.91 -13.25 2.17
CA LYS A 41 -10.72 -12.39 2.06
C LYS A 41 -10.96 -11.26 1.07
N ARG A 42 -11.52 -11.55 -0.11
CA ARG A 42 -11.89 -10.54 -1.12
C ARG A 42 -12.81 -9.46 -0.55
N ARG A 43 -13.89 -9.83 0.14
CA ARG A 43 -14.81 -8.86 0.78
C ARG A 43 -14.11 -7.96 1.80
N ILE A 44 -13.20 -8.52 2.61
CA ILE A 44 -12.43 -7.73 3.59
C ILE A 44 -11.51 -6.75 2.86
N LEU A 45 -10.82 -7.20 1.82
CA LEU A 45 -9.96 -6.35 1.00
C LEU A 45 -10.76 -5.22 0.33
N ASP A 46 -11.90 -5.54 -0.29
CA ASP A 46 -12.76 -4.55 -0.94
C ASP A 46 -13.37 -3.55 0.06
N ARG A 47 -13.58 -3.96 1.32
CA ARG A 47 -14.09 -3.06 2.36
C ARG A 47 -13.04 -2.08 2.87
N HIS A 48 -11.79 -2.53 3.00
CA HIS A 48 -10.77 -1.78 3.74
C HIS A 48 -9.67 -1.16 2.86
N LEU A 49 -9.46 -1.65 1.64
CA LEU A 49 -8.31 -1.27 0.79
C LEU A 49 -8.72 -0.80 -0.60
N ARG A 50 -9.97 -0.34 -0.75
CA ARG A 50 -10.50 0.13 -2.04
C ARG A 50 -10.08 1.58 -2.31
N MET A 51 -8.82 1.75 -2.67
CA MET A 51 -8.34 3.00 -3.27
C MET A 51 -8.23 2.81 -4.79
N PRO A 52 -8.85 3.67 -5.62
CA PRO A 52 -8.63 3.63 -7.07
C PRO A 52 -7.17 3.97 -7.43
N LEU A 53 -6.60 3.26 -8.40
CA LEU A 53 -5.21 3.49 -8.83
C LEU A 53 -4.94 4.93 -9.25
N VAL A 54 -5.87 5.54 -10.00
CA VAL A 54 -5.77 6.94 -10.46
C VAL A 54 -5.63 7.91 -9.30
N VAL A 55 -6.36 7.67 -8.20
CA VAL A 55 -6.28 8.51 -6.99
C VAL A 55 -4.92 8.33 -6.31
N ALA A 56 -4.43 7.10 -6.23
CA ALA A 56 -3.11 6.81 -5.67
C ALA A 56 -1.97 7.45 -6.49
N GLU A 57 -2.05 7.41 -7.82
CA GLU A 57 -1.10 8.07 -8.71
C GLU A 57 -1.10 9.60 -8.55
N GLN A 58 -2.28 10.19 -8.35
CA GLN A 58 -2.41 11.62 -8.08
C GLN A 58 -1.77 11.99 -6.74
N ILE A 59 -2.02 11.22 -5.69
CA ILE A 59 -1.37 11.41 -4.39
C ILE A 59 0.15 11.30 -4.53
N ASP A 60 0.65 10.28 -5.23
CA ASP A 60 2.08 10.12 -5.45
C ASP A 60 2.69 11.31 -6.20
N ARG A 61 2.00 11.83 -7.21
CA ARG A 61 2.42 13.04 -7.93
C ARG A 61 2.50 14.25 -7.00
N ASP A 62 1.52 14.45 -6.13
CA ASP A 62 1.49 15.57 -5.19
C ASP A 62 2.56 15.41 -4.11
N MET A 63 2.81 14.19 -3.61
CA MET A 63 3.88 13.91 -2.65
C MET A 63 5.28 14.14 -3.23
N ARG A 64 5.50 13.87 -4.53
CA ARG A 64 6.74 14.25 -5.22
C ARG A 64 6.93 15.76 -5.30
N ARG A 65 5.86 16.51 -5.58
CA ARG A 65 5.90 17.99 -5.60
C ARG A 65 6.26 18.58 -4.23
N LEU A 66 5.88 17.88 -3.16
CA LEU A 66 6.21 18.24 -1.78
C LEU A 66 7.61 17.75 -1.35
N GLY A 67 8.35 17.03 -2.20
CA GLY A 67 9.67 16.47 -1.89
C GLY A 67 9.64 15.32 -0.87
N VAL A 68 8.47 14.72 -0.64
CA VAL A 68 8.28 13.59 0.31
C VAL A 68 8.61 12.26 -0.37
N LEU A 69 8.23 12.11 -1.63
CA LEU A 69 8.60 10.97 -2.46
C LEU A 69 9.73 11.37 -3.42
N PRO A 70 10.64 10.43 -3.75
CA PRO A 70 11.64 10.63 -4.77
C PRO A 70 11.04 10.77 -6.18
#